data_AF-A0A7R8W764-F1
#
_entry.id   AF-A0A7R8W764-F1
#
_cell.length_a   1.000
_cell.length_b   1.000
_cell.length_c   1.000
_cell.angle_alpha   90.00
_cell.angle_beta   90.00
_cell.angle_gamma   90.00
#
_symmetry.space_group_name_H-M   'P 1'
#
loop_
_entity.id
_entity.type
_entity.pdbx_description
1 polymer ?
#
loop_
_entity_poly.entity_id
_entity_poly.type
_entity_poly.pdbx_seq_one_letter_code
_entity_poly.pdbx_strand_id
1 'polypeptide(L)'
;MNYDLSLSTQWLHGAVTAWHQKLLPGPLLFLQHFSTPGWLPSAAPGYSSTARAEFLSWIIFRDLGSADVEDLGEDRSEDLGLPCFISSLHATKSLVDSVLSKTVGLVKTNELVEFKFINALRGGGPAHSGGGGRPPRPPPLATPLLVPSYQITRMSEPNTSGSFRAPFPKRGRTSEMMGSPVSEDHRFETPTKKLIEHGSDLSLWLASSAYQEYLGFLKAMNTVCRGKVCKVPEDPSPYPHNEVGTALLSLLDKLNQWIDEIPPEEILLGRFGNKAFKTWYARFEKESPDLIQGILPSTLHQAAQELGPYLLDSFGNATRIDYGTGHEMAFVMFLYCLFRVGALQTEHQLHTILTVFPRYLEVCRRLQVTYRFEPAGSRGVWALDDFQFVPFIWGSSQMVGQGRISPDQFPDPEVASRGARENMFLSCIHFIHQGKSGPFSEHSNQLWNISGAQSWTKINEGMIKMYKDEVMGKWPVIQHVFFGTLLTLEPAKK
;
A
#
# COMPACT_ATOMS: atom_id res chain seq x y z
N MET A 1 54.11 -24.93 22.89
CA MET A 1 54.45 -23.68 22.20
C MET A 1 53.37 -22.67 22.55
N ASN A 2 53.74 -21.57 23.22
CA ASN A 2 52.81 -20.50 23.57
C ASN A 2 52.37 -19.79 22.28
N TYR A 3 51.10 -19.93 21.92
CA TYR A 3 50.48 -19.08 20.91
C TYR A 3 50.09 -17.76 21.56
N ASP A 4 50.59 -16.66 20.99
CA ASP A 4 50.36 -15.30 21.43
C ASP A 4 48.90 -14.89 21.18
N LEU A 5 48.08 -14.91 22.24
CA LEU A 5 46.66 -14.53 22.25
C LEU A 5 46.44 -13.01 22.15
N SER A 6 47.50 -12.19 22.10
CA SER A 6 47.39 -10.73 22.06
C SER A 6 47.09 -10.16 20.67
N LEU A 7 47.47 -10.87 19.60
CA LEU A 7 47.25 -10.44 18.20
C LEU A 7 45.81 -10.69 17.72
N SER A 8 45.14 -11.77 18.18
CA SER A 8 43.76 -12.08 17.80
C SER A 8 42.73 -11.20 18.51
N THR A 9 43.01 -10.81 19.76
CA THR A 9 42.17 -9.87 20.52
C THR A 9 42.28 -8.43 20.02
N GLN A 10 43.46 -7.98 19.58
CA GLN A 10 43.62 -6.66 18.95
C GLN A 10 42.94 -6.57 17.57
N TRP A 11 42.94 -7.65 16.79
CA TRP A 11 42.24 -7.68 15.50
C TRP A 11 40.71 -7.66 15.66
N LEU A 12 40.18 -8.44 16.61
CA LEU A 12 38.76 -8.42 16.98
C LEU A 12 38.32 -7.07 17.57
N HIS A 13 39.14 -6.43 18.40
CA HIS A 13 38.85 -5.11 18.94
C HIS A 13 38.90 -4.03 17.84
N GLY A 14 39.83 -4.13 16.89
CA GLY A 14 39.91 -3.25 15.72
C GLY A 14 38.71 -3.40 14.77
N ALA A 15 38.27 -4.64 14.52
CA ALA A 15 37.10 -4.94 13.70
C ALA A 15 35.79 -4.46 14.36
N VAL A 16 35.64 -4.66 15.67
CA VAL A 16 34.47 -4.19 16.44
C VAL A 16 34.44 -2.66 16.54
N THR A 17 35.60 -2.01 16.69
CA THR A 17 35.66 -0.54 16.76
C THR A 17 35.39 0.12 15.40
N ALA A 18 35.88 -0.49 14.30
CA ALA A 18 35.57 -0.07 12.93
C ALA A 18 34.09 -0.33 12.57
N TRP A 19 33.46 -1.36 13.16
CA TRP A 19 32.04 -1.65 13.03
C TRP A 19 31.17 -0.67 13.85
N HIS A 20 31.60 -0.32 15.05
CA HIS A 20 30.91 0.61 15.95
C HIS A 20 30.96 2.08 15.46
N GLN A 21 31.97 2.45 14.65
CA GLN A 21 32.04 3.76 13.99
C GLN A 21 31.21 3.84 12.70
N LYS A 22 30.84 2.70 12.09
CA LYS A 22 29.97 2.64 10.90
C LYS A 22 28.49 2.52 11.22
N LEU A 23 28.12 2.17 12.46
CA LEU A 23 26.74 2.08 12.91
C LEU A 23 26.44 3.13 13.97
N LEU A 24 26.00 4.30 13.54
CA LEU A 24 24.86 5.04 14.10
C LEU A 24 24.44 6.12 13.07
N PRO A 25 23.13 6.37 12.84
CA PRO A 25 21.99 5.92 13.63
C PRO A 25 21.07 4.96 12.83
N GLY A 26 20.94 3.74 13.32
CA GLY A 26 20.03 2.76 12.71
C GLY A 26 19.95 1.43 13.45
N PRO A 27 19.69 1.42 14.77
CA PRO A 27 18.87 0.32 15.30
C PRO A 27 17.99 0.73 16.50
N LEU A 28 17.15 1.77 16.34
CA LEU A 28 16.07 2.06 17.31
C LEU A 28 14.67 1.64 16.81
N LEU A 29 14.53 1.19 15.56
CA LEU A 29 13.23 0.83 14.97
C LEU A 29 12.89 -0.67 15.04
N PHE A 30 13.84 -1.54 15.36
CA PHE A 30 13.61 -3.00 15.34
C PHE A 30 13.05 -3.55 16.66
N LEU A 31 13.24 -2.86 17.79
CA LEU A 31 12.75 -3.29 19.11
C LEU A 31 11.38 -2.69 19.50
N GLN A 32 10.79 -1.84 18.66
CA GLN A 32 9.48 -1.23 18.91
C GLN A 32 8.29 -2.08 18.41
N HIS A 33 8.55 -3.20 17.72
CA HIS A 33 7.50 -4.06 17.14
C HIS A 33 7.13 -5.30 17.97
N PHE A 34 7.74 -5.51 19.14
CA PHE A 34 7.41 -6.63 20.02
C PHE A 34 6.74 -6.24 21.36
N SER A 35 6.29 -5.00 21.50
CA SER A 35 5.61 -4.52 22.72
C SER A 35 4.13 -4.17 22.51
N THR A 36 3.34 -5.14 22.02
CA THR A 36 1.88 -5.18 22.25
C THR A 36 1.47 -6.56 22.76
N PRO A 37 0.66 -6.66 23.84
CA PRO A 37 0.32 -7.94 24.45
C PRO A 37 -0.77 -8.65 23.65
N GLY A 38 -0.44 -9.84 23.10
CA GLY A 38 -1.41 -10.68 22.39
C GLY A 38 -0.88 -11.97 21.78
N TRP A 39 0.44 -12.14 21.67
CA TRP A 39 1.05 -13.36 21.12
C TRP A 39 1.96 -14.06 22.13
N LEU A 40 1.33 -14.78 23.05
CA LEU A 40 1.93 -15.93 23.70
C LEU A 40 0.79 -16.94 23.88
N PRO A 41 0.83 -18.12 23.26
CA PRO A 41 -0.09 -19.20 23.61
C PRO A 41 0.01 -19.42 25.12
N SER A 42 -1.13 -19.38 25.79
CA SER A 42 -1.27 -19.79 27.18
C SER A 42 -0.57 -21.13 27.39
N ALA A 43 0.31 -21.16 28.37
CA ALA A 43 1.18 -22.27 28.71
C ALA A 43 0.44 -23.62 28.73
N ALA A 44 0.81 -24.53 27.82
CA ALA A 44 0.75 -25.95 28.09
C ALA A 44 2.04 -26.35 28.83
N PRO A 45 1.97 -27.11 29.94
CA PRO A 45 3.15 -27.43 30.74
C PRO A 45 4.04 -28.42 29.96
N GLY A 46 5.26 -28.00 29.57
CA GLY A 46 6.23 -28.92 28.98
C GLY A 46 7.37 -28.35 28.13
N TYR A 47 7.38 -27.07 27.75
CA TYR A 47 8.47 -26.53 26.92
C TYR A 47 9.60 -25.93 27.76
N SER A 48 10.78 -26.55 27.71
CA SER A 48 12.00 -26.06 28.37
C SER A 48 12.58 -24.83 27.67
N SER A 49 13.29 -24.01 28.45
CA SER A 49 13.99 -22.78 28.04
C SER A 49 14.97 -22.96 26.85
N THR A 50 15.35 -24.19 26.53
CA THR A 50 16.20 -24.58 25.40
C THR A 50 15.54 -24.32 24.03
N ALA A 51 14.25 -24.60 23.88
CA ALA A 51 13.54 -24.45 22.60
C ALA A 51 13.39 -22.98 22.15
N ARG A 52 13.37 -22.04 23.11
CA ARG A 52 13.34 -20.59 22.85
C ARG A 52 14.70 -20.06 22.36
N ALA A 53 15.78 -20.63 22.88
CA ALA A 53 17.13 -20.27 22.46
C ALA A 53 17.47 -20.80 21.06
N GLU A 54 17.00 -22.01 20.72
CA GLU A 54 17.16 -22.58 19.37
C GLU A 54 16.39 -21.79 18.31
N PHE A 55 15.17 -21.35 18.61
CA PHE A 55 14.36 -20.54 17.69
C PHE A 55 14.95 -19.15 17.41
N LEU A 56 15.51 -18.50 18.45
CA LEU A 56 16.19 -17.21 18.29
C LEU A 56 17.54 -17.35 17.58
N SER A 57 18.31 -18.41 17.87
CA SER A 57 19.55 -18.72 17.13
C SER A 57 19.28 -19.01 15.65
N TRP A 58 18.16 -19.67 15.32
CA TRP A 58 17.75 -19.91 13.93
C TRP A 58 17.43 -18.61 13.18
N ILE A 59 16.74 -17.65 13.82
CA ILE A 59 16.45 -16.33 13.23
C ILE A 59 17.75 -15.54 13.01
N ILE A 60 18.69 -15.59 13.96
CA ILE A 60 19.98 -14.90 13.87
C ILE A 60 20.86 -15.52 12.77
N PHE A 61 20.88 -16.85 12.61
CA PHE A 61 21.63 -17.53 11.54
C PHE A 61 21.04 -17.27 10.14
N ARG A 62 19.71 -17.16 10.04
CA ARG A 62 19.03 -16.83 8.77
C ARG A 62 19.43 -15.44 8.25
N ASP A 63 19.59 -14.47 9.14
CA ASP A 63 19.93 -13.09 8.77
C ASP A 63 21.45 -12.86 8.65
N LEU A 64 22.30 -13.77 9.15
CA LEU A 64 23.75 -13.79 8.93
C LEU A 64 24.18 -14.58 7.68
N GLY A 65 23.29 -15.39 7.09
CA GLY A 65 23.58 -16.30 5.97
C GLY A 65 23.46 -15.67 4.57
N SER A 66 24.10 -14.53 4.32
CA SER A 66 24.27 -13.94 2.97
C SER A 66 25.64 -13.30 2.76
N ALA A 67 26.67 -13.87 3.39
CA ALA A 67 28.06 -13.65 3.01
C ALA A 67 28.60 -14.95 2.41
N ASP A 68 29.22 -14.83 1.24
CA ASP A 68 29.77 -15.91 0.42
C ASP A 68 30.51 -16.98 1.24
N VAL A 69 30.02 -18.23 1.16
CA VAL A 69 30.78 -19.44 1.51
C VAL A 69 30.69 -20.41 0.34
N GLU A 70 31.23 -20.00 -0.79
CA GLU A 70 31.75 -20.90 -1.83
C GLU A 70 33.28 -20.82 -1.80
N ASP A 71 33.93 -21.28 -0.72
CA ASP A 71 35.30 -21.83 -0.77
C ASP A 71 35.73 -22.41 0.59
N LEU A 72 35.17 -23.54 1.01
CA LEU A 72 35.82 -24.41 2.00
C LEU A 72 35.56 -25.85 1.61
N GLY A 73 36.57 -26.46 0.99
CA GLY A 73 36.57 -27.84 0.54
C GLY A 73 36.32 -28.84 1.67
N GLU A 74 35.82 -30.00 1.25
CA GLU A 74 35.72 -31.23 2.03
C GLU A 74 37.06 -31.54 2.73
N ASP A 75 37.16 -31.30 4.03
CA ASP A 75 37.75 -32.22 5.01
C ASP A 75 37.86 -31.56 6.40
N ARG A 76 37.60 -32.37 7.44
CA ARG A 76 37.72 -32.12 8.89
C ARG A 76 36.47 -31.61 9.62
N SER A 77 35.47 -32.49 9.70
CA SER A 77 34.62 -32.59 10.89
C SER A 77 35.29 -33.52 11.90
N GLU A 78 36.01 -32.96 12.87
CA GLU A 78 36.30 -33.50 14.22
C GLU A 78 37.37 -32.59 14.85
N ASP A 79 37.25 -32.31 16.16
CA ASP A 79 38.14 -31.47 16.98
C ASP A 79 37.95 -29.93 16.97
N LEU A 80 36.78 -29.45 17.41
CA LEU A 80 36.73 -28.17 18.14
C LEU A 80 35.79 -28.26 19.36
N GLY A 81 36.39 -28.22 20.55
CA GLY A 81 35.76 -28.49 21.83
C GLY A 81 34.71 -27.47 22.30
N LEU A 82 33.68 -28.00 22.95
CA LEU A 82 32.55 -27.35 23.64
C LEU A 82 32.85 -26.15 24.59
N PRO A 83 34.05 -25.95 25.20
CA PRO A 83 34.24 -24.87 26.17
C PRO A 83 34.28 -23.44 25.60
N CYS A 84 34.70 -23.25 24.33
CA CYS A 84 34.74 -21.92 23.71
C CYS A 84 33.35 -21.40 23.33
N PHE A 85 32.38 -22.31 23.12
CA PHE A 85 31.02 -21.97 22.72
C PHE A 85 30.19 -21.39 23.89
N ILE A 86 30.39 -21.92 25.11
CA ILE A 86 29.65 -21.50 26.32
C ILE A 86 30.07 -20.10 26.79
N SER A 87 31.35 -19.75 26.65
CA SER A 87 31.86 -18.42 27.03
C SER A 87 31.35 -17.29 26.12
N SER A 88 31.22 -17.56 24.80
CA SER A 88 30.57 -16.61 23.87
C SER A 88 29.09 -16.42 24.21
N LEU A 89 28.36 -17.50 24.53
CA LEU A 89 26.94 -17.44 24.91
C LEU A 89 26.68 -16.62 26.19
N HIS A 90 27.58 -16.68 27.18
CA HIS A 90 27.48 -15.88 28.40
C HIS A 90 27.74 -14.38 28.16
N ALA A 91 28.68 -14.05 27.28
CA ALA A 91 28.95 -12.67 26.90
C ALA A 91 27.78 -12.04 26.12
N THR A 92 27.14 -12.81 25.23
CA THR A 92 25.94 -12.37 24.49
C THR A 92 24.74 -12.16 25.41
N LYS A 93 24.54 -13.02 26.42
CA LYS A 93 23.46 -12.89 27.41
C LYS A 93 23.57 -11.62 28.26
N SER A 94 24.77 -11.31 28.75
CA SER A 94 25.02 -10.10 29.55
C SER A 94 24.77 -8.81 28.75
N LEU A 95 25.09 -8.82 27.45
CA LEU A 95 24.83 -7.70 26.55
C LEU A 95 23.32 -7.50 26.31
N VAL A 96 22.58 -8.60 26.13
CA VAL A 96 21.11 -8.58 25.95
C VAL A 96 20.40 -8.07 27.21
N ASP A 97 20.81 -8.51 28.40
CA ASP A 97 20.20 -8.08 29.67
C ASP A 97 20.45 -6.58 29.96
N SER A 98 21.61 -6.05 29.58
CA SER A 98 21.96 -4.62 29.71
C SER A 98 21.13 -3.72 28.77
N VAL A 99 20.85 -4.20 27.55
CA VAL A 99 20.00 -3.50 26.58
C VAL A 99 18.54 -3.48 27.06
N LEU A 100 18.01 -4.62 27.53
CA LEU A 100 16.64 -4.73 28.03
C LEU A 100 16.37 -3.81 29.24
N SER A 101 17.31 -3.71 30.18
CA SER A 101 17.21 -2.82 31.35
C SER A 101 17.07 -1.33 30.95
N LYS A 102 17.81 -0.91 29.92
CA LYS A 102 17.76 0.48 29.40
C LYS A 102 16.50 0.77 28.60
N THR A 103 15.96 -0.22 27.88
CA THR A 103 14.72 -0.06 27.09
C THR A 103 13.49 0.06 27.99
N VAL A 104 13.42 -0.65 29.12
CA VAL A 104 12.29 -0.58 30.07
C VAL A 104 12.16 0.79 30.76
N GLY A 105 13.28 1.53 30.91
CA GLY A 105 13.27 2.90 31.42
C GLY A 105 12.66 3.95 30.47
N LEU A 106 12.71 3.70 29.16
CA LEU A 106 12.22 4.60 28.10
C LEU A 106 10.73 4.41 27.75
N VAL A 107 10.14 3.26 28.11
CA VAL A 107 8.72 2.95 27.83
C VAL A 107 7.78 3.74 28.74
N LYS A 108 8.21 4.08 29.97
CA LYS A 108 7.36 4.78 30.96
C LYS A 108 7.00 6.23 30.61
N THR A 109 7.64 6.85 29.61
CA THR A 109 7.37 8.24 29.20
C THR A 109 6.47 8.36 27.96
N ASN A 110 6.29 7.29 27.18
CA ASN A 110 5.55 7.33 25.90
C ASN A 110 4.07 6.90 25.98
N GLU A 111 3.62 6.32 27.11
CA GLU A 111 2.21 5.91 27.30
C GLU A 111 1.22 7.09 27.36
N LEU A 112 1.70 8.34 27.44
CA LEU A 112 0.86 9.55 27.55
C LEU A 112 0.34 10.10 26.21
N VAL A 113 0.86 9.65 25.05
CA VAL A 113 0.50 10.21 23.73
C VAL A 113 -0.54 9.37 22.99
N GLU A 114 -0.50 8.04 23.11
CA GLU A 114 -1.39 7.12 22.39
C GLU A 114 -2.84 7.13 22.92
N PHE A 115 -3.02 7.44 24.20
CA PHE A 115 -4.33 7.46 24.85
C PHE A 115 -5.25 8.61 24.37
N LYS A 116 -4.73 9.61 23.66
CA LYS A 116 -5.51 10.76 23.15
C LYS A 116 -6.13 10.53 21.77
N PHE A 117 -5.64 9.57 20.98
CA PHE A 117 -6.16 9.32 19.63
C PHE A 117 -7.39 8.40 19.63
N ILE A 118 -7.41 7.40 20.52
CA ILE A 118 -8.54 6.46 20.66
C ILE A 118 -9.73 7.08 21.42
N ASN A 119 -9.49 7.97 22.39
CA ASN A 119 -10.54 8.67 23.13
C ASN A 119 -11.19 9.84 22.37
N ALA A 120 -10.53 10.39 21.34
CA ALA A 120 -11.16 11.39 20.46
C ALA A 120 -12.31 10.81 19.61
N LEU A 121 -12.37 9.48 19.47
CA LEU A 121 -13.47 8.75 18.82
C LEU A 121 -14.48 8.18 19.82
N ARG A 122 -14.21 8.25 21.12
CA ARG A 122 -15.07 7.72 22.19
C ARG A 122 -14.94 8.61 23.44
N GLY A 123 -15.77 9.65 23.55
CA GLY A 123 -15.82 10.49 24.76
C GLY A 123 -16.34 9.71 25.97
N GLY A 124 -15.67 9.81 27.13
CA GLY A 124 -16.04 9.06 28.33
C GLY A 124 -15.84 9.79 29.67
N GLY A 125 -16.64 9.37 30.66
CA GLY A 125 -16.38 9.42 32.12
C GLY A 125 -17.45 10.16 32.97
N PRO A 126 -17.61 9.87 34.30
CA PRO A 126 -17.40 8.63 35.07
C PRO A 126 -18.58 8.28 36.05
N ALA A 127 -18.44 7.18 36.81
CA ALA A 127 -19.47 6.46 37.59
C ALA A 127 -19.40 6.62 39.13
N HIS A 128 -20.51 6.29 39.84
CA HIS A 128 -20.65 5.60 41.17
C HIS A 128 -22.09 5.81 41.73
N SER A 129 -22.78 4.96 42.52
CA SER A 129 -22.68 3.57 43.00
C SER A 129 -23.94 3.19 43.84
N GLY A 130 -24.29 1.88 43.90
CA GLY A 130 -25.10 1.18 44.94
C GLY A 130 -26.64 1.13 44.78
N GLY A 131 -27.41 0.04 45.00
CA GLY A 131 -27.19 -1.36 45.40
C GLY A 131 -28.51 -1.98 45.94
N GLY A 132 -28.86 -3.24 45.59
CA GLY A 132 -29.84 -4.06 46.36
C GLY A 132 -30.80 -5.07 45.65
N GLY A 133 -30.34 -6.31 45.38
CA GLY A 133 -30.98 -7.60 45.79
C GLY A 133 -32.12 -8.34 45.03
N ARG A 134 -31.79 -9.34 44.16
CA ARG A 134 -32.23 -10.79 44.13
C ARG A 134 -31.63 -11.58 42.91
N PRO A 135 -31.40 -12.92 42.96
CA PRO A 135 -30.54 -13.70 42.00
C PRO A 135 -31.31 -14.74 41.11
N PRO A 136 -30.67 -15.56 40.25
CA PRO A 136 -29.74 -15.24 39.14
C PRO A 136 -30.20 -15.85 37.77
N ARG A 137 -29.78 -15.26 36.64
CA ARG A 137 -29.64 -15.92 35.32
C ARG A 137 -28.37 -15.42 34.61
N PRO A 138 -27.69 -16.25 33.78
CA PRO A 138 -26.35 -16.00 33.24
C PRO A 138 -26.33 -14.84 32.20
N PRO A 139 -25.16 -14.20 31.96
CA PRO A 139 -25.10 -12.79 31.58
C PRO A 139 -25.17 -12.53 30.07
N PRO A 140 -25.84 -11.44 29.67
CA PRO A 140 -25.43 -10.58 28.55
C PRO A 140 -24.88 -9.25 29.10
N LEU A 141 -23.69 -8.83 28.66
CA LEU A 141 -23.14 -7.48 28.89
C LEU A 141 -23.22 -6.69 27.58
N ALA A 142 -23.54 -5.40 27.50
CA ALA A 142 -24.47 -4.48 28.16
C ALA A 142 -24.36 -3.17 27.33
N THR A 143 -25.48 -2.63 26.83
CA THR A 143 -25.60 -1.20 26.47
C THR A 143 -26.49 -0.51 27.52
N PRO A 144 -26.30 0.79 27.79
CA PRO A 144 -26.78 1.48 28.97
C PRO A 144 -28.22 1.98 28.82
N LEU A 145 -28.94 2.16 29.94
CA LEU A 145 -30.24 2.84 29.98
C LEU A 145 -30.22 4.06 30.89
N LEU A 146 -31.10 5.00 30.51
CA LEU A 146 -31.46 6.35 30.99
C LEU A 146 -31.59 6.50 32.53
N VAL A 147 -31.65 7.69 33.16
CA VAL A 147 -32.62 8.85 33.08
C VAL A 147 -32.09 10.00 34.04
N PRO A 148 -32.71 11.20 34.30
CA PRO A 148 -34.04 11.76 33.97
C PRO A 148 -34.10 13.25 33.52
N SER A 149 -35.34 13.62 33.15
CA SER A 149 -35.96 14.86 32.68
C SER A 149 -35.70 16.19 33.43
N TYR A 150 -35.66 17.30 32.66
CA TYR A 150 -36.26 18.60 33.02
C TYR A 150 -36.78 19.37 31.78
N GLN A 151 -38.05 19.75 31.90
CA GLN A 151 -38.93 20.77 31.27
C GLN A 151 -38.60 21.45 29.92
N ILE A 152 -39.65 21.46 29.08
CA ILE A 152 -39.80 22.07 27.77
C ILE A 152 -40.28 23.53 27.91
N THR A 153 -39.62 24.47 27.23
CA THR A 153 -40.19 25.78 26.90
C THR A 153 -40.34 25.87 25.37
N ARG A 154 -41.59 26.00 24.90
CA ARG A 154 -41.99 26.23 23.50
C ARG A 154 -41.41 27.54 22.97
N MET A 155 -40.94 27.56 21.72
CA MET A 155 -41.24 28.63 20.75
C MET A 155 -41.23 28.10 19.28
N SER A 156 -42.42 28.18 18.67
CA SER A 156 -42.77 28.43 17.25
C SER A 156 -42.11 27.68 16.09
N GLU A 157 -42.94 26.93 15.36
CA GLU A 157 -42.76 26.53 13.95
C GLU A 157 -42.71 27.74 13.00
N PRO A 158 -42.08 27.58 11.84
CA PRO A 158 -42.77 27.95 10.60
C PRO A 158 -42.89 26.77 9.63
N ASN A 159 -44.14 26.51 9.24
CA ASN A 159 -44.50 25.88 7.97
C ASN A 159 -43.82 26.60 6.80
N THR A 160 -43.20 25.86 5.88
CA THR A 160 -43.66 25.75 4.49
C THR A 160 -42.76 24.87 3.63
N SER A 161 -43.42 24.10 2.78
CA SER A 161 -42.94 23.32 1.63
C SER A 161 -41.78 23.96 0.85
N GLY A 162 -40.69 23.21 0.67
CA GLY A 162 -39.61 23.55 -0.26
C GLY A 162 -38.78 22.33 -0.62
N SER A 163 -38.90 21.87 -1.88
CA SER A 163 -38.05 20.83 -2.48
C SER A 163 -36.57 21.23 -2.39
N PHE A 164 -35.80 20.61 -1.48
CA PHE A 164 -34.34 20.70 -1.49
C PHE A 164 -33.76 19.82 -2.59
N ARG A 165 -33.69 20.35 -3.81
CA ARG A 165 -32.67 19.89 -4.78
C ARG A 165 -31.35 20.50 -4.36
N ALA A 166 -30.41 19.67 -3.92
CA ALA A 166 -29.03 20.09 -3.75
C ALA A 166 -28.49 20.62 -5.10
N PRO A 167 -27.81 21.78 -5.15
CA PRO A 167 -27.25 22.28 -6.39
C PRO A 167 -26.16 21.32 -6.87
N PHE A 168 -26.28 20.84 -8.12
CA PHE A 168 -25.16 20.23 -8.82
C PHE A 168 -23.97 21.21 -8.84
N PRO A 169 -22.73 20.74 -8.62
CA PRO A 169 -21.57 21.62 -8.70
C PRO A 169 -21.47 22.20 -10.13
N LYS A 170 -21.31 23.52 -10.22
CA LYS A 170 -21.09 24.24 -11.47
C LYS A 170 -19.87 23.66 -12.19
N ARG A 171 -19.98 23.50 -13.52
CA ARG A 171 -19.00 22.95 -14.49
C ARG A 171 -17.57 23.52 -14.44
N GLY A 172 -17.29 24.56 -13.63
CA GLY A 172 -16.00 25.26 -13.60
C GLY A 172 -14.98 24.73 -12.59
N ARG A 173 -15.39 24.11 -11.47
CA ARG A 173 -14.46 23.82 -10.35
C ARG A 173 -13.57 22.59 -10.57
N THR A 174 -13.99 21.65 -11.42
CA THR A 174 -13.20 20.46 -11.77
C THR A 174 -12.10 20.78 -12.77
N SER A 175 -12.27 21.83 -13.59
CA SER A 175 -11.26 22.26 -14.57
C SER A 175 -10.07 22.97 -13.92
N GLU A 176 -10.24 23.57 -12.75
CA GLU A 176 -9.14 24.23 -12.00
C GLU A 176 -8.21 23.21 -11.30
N MET A 177 -8.66 21.97 -11.08
CA MET A 177 -7.84 20.94 -10.41
C MET A 177 -6.97 20.13 -11.37
N MET A 178 -7.24 20.15 -12.68
CA MET A 178 -6.31 19.64 -13.69
C MET A 178 -5.56 20.83 -14.26
N GLY A 179 -4.25 20.90 -14.01
CA GLY A 179 -3.42 21.96 -14.60
C GLY A 179 -3.59 22.01 -16.12
N SER A 180 -3.49 23.21 -16.69
CA SER A 180 -3.53 23.39 -18.15
C SER A 180 -2.48 22.52 -18.85
N PRO A 181 -2.73 22.10 -20.11
CA PRO A 181 -1.71 21.44 -20.90
C PRO A 181 -0.41 22.24 -20.93
N VAL A 182 0.72 21.54 -21.01
CA VAL A 182 2.03 22.18 -21.19
C VAL A 182 2.07 22.97 -22.49
N SER A 183 2.93 23.97 -22.53
CA SER A 183 3.11 24.83 -23.71
C SER A 183 3.66 24.04 -24.90
N GLU A 184 3.40 24.51 -26.13
CA GLU A 184 3.89 23.86 -27.36
C GLU A 184 5.42 23.84 -27.47
N ASP A 185 6.11 24.76 -26.80
CA ASP A 185 7.58 24.86 -26.74
C ASP A 185 8.20 24.07 -25.57
N HIS A 186 7.39 23.28 -24.84
CA HIS A 186 7.85 22.48 -23.72
C HIS A 186 8.89 21.44 -24.15
N ARG A 187 10.01 21.39 -23.43
CA ARG A 187 11.09 20.43 -23.70
C ARG A 187 10.99 19.25 -22.74
N PHE A 188 10.69 18.08 -23.29
CA PHE A 188 10.59 16.84 -22.53
C PHE A 188 11.96 16.26 -22.24
N GLU A 189 12.10 15.60 -21.09
CA GLU A 189 13.30 14.88 -20.69
C GLU A 189 12.94 13.51 -20.14
N THR A 190 13.82 12.53 -20.35
CA THR A 190 13.65 11.20 -19.74
C THR A 190 13.69 11.33 -18.21
N PRO A 191 12.60 10.96 -17.50
CA PRO A 191 12.53 11.13 -16.07
C PRO A 191 13.48 10.17 -15.37
N THR A 192 14.00 10.58 -14.21
CA THR A 192 14.97 9.80 -13.45
C THR A 192 14.51 9.62 -12.01
N LYS A 193 15.01 8.59 -11.33
CA LYS A 193 14.82 8.43 -9.89
C LYS A 193 15.72 9.46 -9.19
N LYS A 194 15.09 10.45 -8.55
CA LYS A 194 15.78 11.58 -7.90
C LYS A 194 15.80 11.50 -6.38
N LEU A 195 15.03 10.59 -5.78
CA LEU A 195 14.96 10.40 -4.33
C LEU A 195 15.90 9.27 -3.91
N ILE A 196 16.95 9.63 -3.16
CA ILE A 196 18.06 8.76 -2.76
C ILE A 196 18.18 8.72 -1.22
N GLU A 197 17.98 9.85 -0.54
CA GLU A 197 18.14 10.02 0.90
C GLU A 197 16.80 10.16 1.64
N HIS A 198 16.43 9.15 2.44
CA HIS A 198 15.11 9.02 3.04
C HIS A 198 14.53 10.31 3.68
N GLY A 199 15.27 11.01 4.54
CA GLY A 199 14.73 12.09 5.36
C GLY A 199 14.47 13.39 4.60
N SER A 200 15.52 13.93 3.98
CA SER A 200 15.50 15.15 3.16
C SER A 200 14.60 14.99 1.94
N ASP A 201 14.71 13.86 1.25
CA ASP A 201 14.01 13.66 -0.02
C ASP A 201 12.52 13.38 0.16
N LEU A 202 12.12 12.73 1.25
CA LEU A 202 10.69 12.61 1.56
C LEU A 202 10.06 13.99 1.79
N SER A 203 10.76 14.88 2.48
CA SER A 203 10.29 16.25 2.70
C SER A 203 10.21 17.04 1.39
N LEU A 204 11.20 16.87 0.50
CA LEU A 204 11.22 17.45 -0.84
C LEU A 204 10.02 16.98 -1.66
N TRP A 205 9.78 15.67 -1.69
CA TRP A 205 8.62 15.07 -2.36
C TRP A 205 7.30 15.64 -1.84
N LEU A 206 7.07 15.65 -0.53
CA LEU A 206 5.83 16.15 0.07
C LEU A 206 5.56 17.64 -0.22
N ALA A 207 6.61 18.43 -0.44
CA ALA A 207 6.53 19.85 -0.79
C ALA A 207 6.48 20.12 -2.32
N SER A 208 6.69 19.10 -3.15
CA SER A 208 6.85 19.24 -4.60
C SER A 208 5.54 19.54 -5.35
N SER A 209 5.68 20.16 -6.52
CA SER A 209 4.62 20.31 -7.51
C SER A 209 4.10 18.94 -7.96
N ALA A 210 4.97 17.96 -8.20
CA ALA A 210 4.58 16.60 -8.59
C ALA A 210 3.63 15.95 -7.57
N TYR A 211 3.90 16.07 -6.27
CA TYR A 211 3.01 15.56 -5.22
C TYR A 211 1.63 16.23 -5.27
N GLN A 212 1.59 17.57 -5.37
CA GLN A 212 0.32 18.31 -5.37
C GLN A 212 -0.49 18.03 -6.63
N GLU A 213 0.17 17.97 -7.78
CA GLU A 213 -0.43 17.68 -9.07
C GLU A 213 -0.99 16.26 -9.14
N TYR A 214 -0.20 15.27 -8.71
CA TYR A 214 -0.64 13.88 -8.64
C TYR A 214 -1.84 13.70 -7.69
N LEU A 215 -1.78 14.29 -6.48
CA LEU A 215 -2.88 14.24 -5.52
C LEU A 215 -4.12 14.98 -6.05
N GLY A 216 -3.91 16.11 -6.75
CA GLY A 216 -4.96 16.88 -7.40
C GLY A 216 -5.69 16.05 -8.46
N PHE A 217 -4.92 15.39 -9.33
CA PHE A 217 -5.43 14.47 -10.34
C PHE A 217 -6.24 13.33 -9.71
N LEU A 218 -5.68 12.64 -8.71
CA LEU A 218 -6.35 11.56 -8.00
C LEU A 218 -7.72 12.00 -7.44
N LYS A 219 -7.78 13.20 -6.83
CA LYS A 219 -9.01 13.78 -6.27
C LYS A 219 -10.00 14.26 -7.33
N ALA A 220 -9.51 14.83 -8.43
CA ALA A 220 -10.35 15.24 -9.55
C ALA A 220 -11.04 14.00 -10.15
N MET A 221 -10.26 12.95 -10.40
CA MET A 221 -10.75 11.66 -10.87
C MET A 221 -11.74 11.01 -9.89
N ASN A 222 -11.43 11.04 -8.60
CA ASN A 222 -12.33 10.58 -7.55
C ASN A 222 -13.67 11.34 -7.55
N THR A 223 -13.66 12.64 -7.85
CA THR A 223 -14.88 13.46 -7.86
C THR A 223 -15.77 13.13 -9.05
N VAL A 224 -15.19 12.97 -10.25
CA VAL A 224 -15.97 12.73 -11.46
C VAL A 224 -16.61 11.35 -11.51
N CYS A 225 -15.96 10.32 -10.95
CA CYS A 225 -16.51 8.96 -10.93
C CYS A 225 -17.62 8.75 -9.89
N ARG A 226 -17.94 9.77 -9.07
CA ARG A 226 -18.96 9.69 -8.04
C ARG A 226 -20.33 9.28 -8.60
N GLY A 227 -20.89 8.20 -8.06
CA GLY A 227 -22.19 7.69 -8.50
C GLY A 227 -22.22 7.11 -9.92
N LYS A 228 -21.05 6.85 -10.54
CA LYS A 228 -20.92 6.29 -11.89
C LYS A 228 -20.48 4.82 -11.83
N VAL A 229 -20.74 4.08 -12.89
CA VAL A 229 -20.39 2.65 -13.00
C VAL A 229 -19.28 2.44 -14.02
N CYS A 230 -18.53 1.34 -13.92
CA CYS A 230 -17.58 0.96 -14.95
C CYS A 230 -18.31 0.61 -16.27
N LYS A 231 -17.57 0.61 -17.38
CA LYS A 231 -18.08 0.08 -18.66
C LYS A 231 -18.53 -1.37 -18.46
N VAL A 232 -19.75 -1.68 -18.89
CA VAL A 232 -20.23 -3.07 -19.01
C VAL A 232 -19.78 -3.61 -20.38
N PRO A 233 -19.22 -4.84 -20.47
CA PRO A 233 -18.58 -5.37 -21.68
C PRO A 233 -19.42 -5.34 -22.98
N GLU A 234 -20.74 -5.28 -22.86
CA GLU A 234 -21.70 -5.47 -23.96
C GLU A 234 -22.16 -4.15 -24.63
N ASP A 235 -21.70 -2.98 -24.14
CA ASP A 235 -22.10 -1.66 -24.66
C ASP A 235 -20.86 -0.83 -25.07
N PRO A 236 -20.87 -0.07 -26.18
CA PRO A 236 -19.92 1.03 -26.38
C PRO A 236 -19.78 1.85 -25.10
N SER A 237 -18.54 2.26 -24.79
CA SER A 237 -18.29 3.06 -23.57
C SER A 237 -19.20 4.30 -23.62
N PRO A 238 -20.07 4.51 -22.61
CA PRO A 238 -20.98 5.65 -22.59
C PRO A 238 -20.25 6.97 -22.29
N TYR A 239 -18.92 6.90 -22.09
CA TYR A 239 -18.08 8.02 -21.73
C TYR A 239 -17.35 8.56 -22.97
N PRO A 240 -17.35 9.90 -23.17
CA PRO A 240 -16.61 10.52 -24.26
C PRO A 240 -15.15 10.07 -24.26
N HIS A 241 -14.65 9.73 -25.45
CA HIS A 241 -13.29 9.29 -25.66
C HIS A 241 -12.82 9.68 -27.05
N ASN A 242 -11.50 9.76 -27.21
CA ASN A 242 -10.82 10.03 -28.47
C ASN A 242 -9.96 8.82 -28.88
N GLU A 243 -9.19 9.01 -29.94
CA GLU A 243 -8.26 7.99 -30.46
C GLU A 243 -7.23 7.56 -29.41
N VAL A 244 -6.77 8.46 -28.54
CA VAL A 244 -5.84 8.16 -27.44
C VAL A 244 -6.48 7.20 -26.43
N GLY A 245 -7.73 7.43 -26.03
CA GLY A 245 -8.49 6.51 -25.17
C GLY A 245 -8.64 5.12 -25.77
N THR A 246 -8.90 5.06 -27.07
CA THR A 246 -9.01 3.79 -27.83
C THR A 246 -7.65 3.08 -27.91
N ALA A 247 -6.59 3.82 -28.21
CA ALA A 247 -5.23 3.29 -28.30
C ALA A 247 -4.73 2.74 -26.97
N LEU A 248 -5.11 3.35 -25.84
CA LEU A 248 -4.82 2.82 -24.50
C LEU A 248 -5.47 1.45 -24.26
N LEU A 249 -6.73 1.26 -24.68
CA LEU A 249 -7.38 -0.04 -24.58
C LEU A 249 -6.69 -1.08 -25.47
N SER A 250 -6.37 -0.72 -26.70
CA SER A 250 -5.62 -1.58 -27.62
C SER A 250 -4.23 -1.95 -27.08
N LEU A 251 -3.53 -1.02 -26.44
CA LEU A 251 -2.26 -1.30 -25.76
C LEU A 251 -2.47 -2.33 -24.65
N LEU A 252 -3.46 -2.12 -23.78
CA LEU A 252 -3.74 -3.04 -22.67
C LEU A 252 -4.17 -4.42 -23.18
N ASP A 253 -4.93 -4.49 -24.26
CA ASP A 253 -5.31 -5.75 -24.93
C ASP A 253 -4.09 -6.47 -25.50
N LYS A 254 -3.15 -5.74 -26.09
CA LYS A 254 -1.89 -6.31 -26.58
C LYS A 254 -1.01 -6.83 -25.44
N LEU A 255 -0.87 -6.07 -24.36
CA LEU A 255 -0.15 -6.51 -23.15
C LEU A 255 -0.80 -7.75 -22.53
N ASN A 256 -2.13 -7.80 -22.52
CA ASN A 256 -2.92 -8.92 -22.05
C ASN A 256 -2.70 -10.17 -22.92
N GLN A 257 -2.68 -10.02 -24.24
CA GLN A 257 -2.44 -11.10 -25.19
C GLN A 257 -1.04 -11.70 -25.03
N TRP A 258 -0.02 -10.89 -24.73
CA TRP A 258 1.32 -11.41 -24.48
C TRP A 258 1.41 -12.34 -23.28
N ILE A 259 0.46 -12.27 -22.33
CA ILE A 259 0.38 -13.23 -21.22
C ILE A 259 0.03 -14.63 -21.78
N ASP A 260 -0.82 -14.70 -22.80
CA ASP A 260 -1.18 -15.95 -23.46
C ASP A 260 -0.03 -16.49 -24.33
N GLU A 261 0.70 -15.59 -24.98
CA GLU A 261 1.85 -15.94 -25.84
C GLU A 261 3.10 -16.34 -25.04
N ILE A 262 3.17 -15.99 -23.76
CA ILE A 262 4.31 -16.25 -22.87
C ILE A 262 3.78 -17.02 -21.65
N PRO A 263 3.44 -18.31 -21.81
CA PRO A 263 2.89 -19.11 -20.72
C PRO A 263 3.90 -19.25 -19.57
N PRO A 264 3.43 -19.46 -18.33
CA PRO A 264 4.30 -19.65 -17.19
C PRO A 264 5.20 -20.89 -17.38
N GLU A 265 6.47 -20.76 -17.02
CA GLU A 265 7.40 -21.89 -17.01
C GLU A 265 6.97 -22.94 -15.96
N GLU A 266 7.21 -24.23 -16.23
CA GLU A 266 6.98 -25.29 -15.25
C GLU A 266 7.88 -25.09 -14.03
N ILE A 267 7.26 -24.81 -12.87
CA ILE A 267 7.98 -24.66 -11.61
C ILE A 267 8.09 -26.05 -10.98
N LEU A 268 9.21 -26.74 -11.21
CA LEU A 268 9.47 -28.05 -10.59
C LEU A 268 9.75 -27.93 -9.09
N LEU A 269 10.46 -26.88 -8.66
CA LEU A 269 10.79 -26.59 -7.26
C LEU A 269 10.91 -25.06 -7.07
N GLY A 270 10.01 -24.44 -6.32
CA GLY A 270 10.11 -23.01 -5.98
C GLY A 270 8.80 -22.38 -5.51
N ARG A 271 8.88 -21.49 -4.52
CA ARG A 271 7.75 -20.70 -3.97
C ARG A 271 7.67 -19.26 -4.50
N PHE A 272 8.65 -18.86 -5.29
CA PHE A 272 8.84 -17.49 -5.77
C PHE A 272 8.18 -17.27 -7.14
N GLY A 273 8.12 -16.01 -7.59
CA GLY A 273 7.50 -15.64 -8.86
C GLY A 273 8.05 -16.37 -10.09
N ASN A 274 7.20 -16.55 -11.10
CA ASN A 274 7.50 -17.27 -12.33
C ASN A 274 8.42 -16.45 -13.25
N LYS A 275 9.54 -17.04 -13.66
CA LYS A 275 10.57 -16.37 -14.49
C LYS A 275 10.10 -15.99 -15.88
N ALA A 276 9.03 -16.59 -16.40
CA ALA A 276 8.42 -16.19 -17.67
C ALA A 276 8.01 -14.71 -17.69
N PHE A 277 7.75 -14.11 -16.52
CA PHE A 277 7.52 -12.66 -16.43
C PHE A 277 8.72 -11.84 -16.92
N LYS A 278 9.96 -12.31 -16.74
CA LYS A 278 11.15 -11.62 -17.27
C LYS A 278 11.12 -11.57 -18.79
N THR A 279 10.66 -12.65 -19.43
CA THR A 279 10.47 -12.72 -20.88
C THR A 279 9.36 -11.77 -21.34
N TRP A 280 8.22 -11.76 -20.63
CA TRP A 280 7.14 -10.82 -20.90
C TRP A 280 7.59 -9.37 -20.77
N TYR A 281 8.30 -9.04 -19.69
CA TYR A 281 8.77 -7.68 -19.42
C TYR A 281 9.87 -7.25 -20.41
N ALA A 282 10.78 -8.13 -20.79
CA ALA A 282 11.80 -7.83 -21.80
C ALA A 282 11.17 -7.50 -23.17
N ARG A 283 10.09 -8.20 -23.55
CA ARG A 283 9.32 -7.85 -24.75
C ARG A 283 8.64 -6.48 -24.58
N PHE A 284 8.03 -6.25 -23.43
CA PHE A 284 7.40 -4.97 -23.14
C PHE A 284 8.39 -3.80 -23.19
N GLU A 285 9.56 -3.94 -22.58
CA GLU A 285 10.63 -2.95 -22.62
C GLU A 285 11.08 -2.67 -24.07
N LYS A 286 11.27 -3.72 -24.86
CA LYS A 286 11.67 -3.60 -26.27
C LYS A 286 10.62 -2.89 -27.14
N GLU A 287 9.33 -3.21 -26.96
CA GLU A 287 8.24 -2.66 -27.79
C GLU A 287 7.66 -1.35 -27.24
N SER A 288 8.01 -0.95 -26.01
CA SER A 288 7.48 0.24 -25.33
C SER A 288 7.60 1.54 -26.14
N PRO A 289 8.74 1.85 -26.81
CA PRO A 289 8.84 3.06 -27.64
C PRO A 289 7.75 3.16 -28.71
N ASP A 290 7.47 2.06 -29.41
CA ASP A 290 6.44 2.00 -30.45
C ASP A 290 5.03 2.03 -29.86
N LEU A 291 4.84 1.36 -28.71
CA LEU A 291 3.57 1.38 -27.98
C LEU A 291 3.17 2.80 -27.55
N ILE A 292 4.11 3.57 -27.01
CA ILE A 292 3.84 4.95 -26.55
C ILE A 292 3.58 5.87 -27.74
N GLN A 293 4.38 5.78 -28.80
CA GLN A 293 4.13 6.55 -30.02
C GLN A 293 2.78 6.20 -30.64
N GLY A 294 2.37 4.92 -30.63
CA GLY A 294 1.07 4.49 -31.11
C GLY A 294 -0.13 5.03 -30.30
N ILE A 295 0.09 5.48 -29.07
CA ILE A 295 -0.94 6.15 -28.25
C ILE A 295 -1.01 7.65 -28.55
N LEU A 296 0.14 8.26 -28.83
CA LEU A 296 0.25 9.71 -28.95
C LEU A 296 -0.06 10.18 -30.37
N PRO A 297 -0.76 11.31 -30.54
CA PRO A 297 -0.76 12.03 -31.81
C PRO A 297 0.66 12.35 -32.26
N SER A 298 0.90 12.40 -33.57
CA SER A 298 2.23 12.67 -34.15
C SER A 298 2.86 13.98 -33.66
N THR A 299 2.03 14.98 -33.34
CA THR A 299 2.45 16.26 -32.77
C THR A 299 3.03 16.15 -31.36
N LEU A 300 2.74 15.07 -30.63
CA LEU A 300 3.14 14.85 -29.25
C LEU A 300 4.20 13.74 -29.10
N HIS A 301 4.76 13.21 -30.19
CA HIS A 301 5.77 12.14 -30.13
C HIS A 301 7.00 12.50 -29.29
N GLN A 302 7.37 13.78 -29.17
CA GLN A 302 8.47 14.21 -28.30
C GLN A 302 8.23 13.92 -26.82
N ALA A 303 6.97 13.83 -26.38
CA ALA A 303 6.61 13.47 -25.02
C ALA A 303 6.84 11.99 -24.71
N ALA A 304 6.99 11.14 -25.72
CA ALA A 304 7.15 9.69 -25.54
C ALA A 304 8.36 9.33 -24.66
N GLN A 305 9.47 10.08 -24.79
CA GLN A 305 10.67 9.87 -23.98
C GLN A 305 10.42 10.05 -22.48
N GLU A 306 9.46 10.91 -22.12
CA GLU A 306 9.12 11.20 -20.75
C GLU A 306 8.00 10.29 -20.22
N LEU A 307 6.99 9.98 -21.05
CA LEU A 307 5.88 9.11 -20.68
C LEU A 307 6.30 7.64 -20.51
N GLY A 308 7.32 7.21 -21.26
CA GLY A 308 7.69 5.80 -21.32
C GLY A 308 8.14 5.16 -20.01
N PRO A 309 9.03 5.80 -19.23
CA PRO A 309 9.42 5.24 -17.93
C PRO A 309 8.25 5.06 -16.96
N TYR A 310 7.26 5.95 -16.95
CA TYR A 310 6.05 5.78 -16.14
C TYR A 310 5.26 4.54 -16.56
N LEU A 311 5.07 4.34 -17.87
CA LEU A 311 4.38 3.18 -18.41
C LEU A 311 5.14 1.87 -18.13
N LEU A 312 6.45 1.86 -18.28
CA LEU A 312 7.29 0.68 -18.00
C LEU A 312 7.23 0.26 -16.53
N ASP A 313 7.28 1.23 -15.61
CA ASP A 313 7.23 0.96 -14.17
C ASP A 313 5.80 0.64 -13.68
N SER A 314 4.79 0.57 -14.57
CA SER A 314 3.38 0.37 -14.20
C SER A 314 2.96 -1.09 -13.96
N PHE A 315 3.77 -2.08 -14.34
CA PHE A 315 3.36 -3.50 -14.42
C PHE A 315 4.16 -4.45 -13.52
N GLY A 316 4.94 -3.92 -12.57
CA GLY A 316 5.74 -4.70 -11.63
C GLY A 316 7.24 -4.66 -11.93
N ASN A 317 8.03 -5.37 -11.14
CA ASN A 317 9.48 -5.42 -11.29
C ASN A 317 9.96 -6.78 -11.81
N ALA A 318 10.58 -6.82 -12.99
CA ALA A 318 11.04 -8.07 -13.60
C ALA A 318 12.09 -8.83 -12.78
N THR A 319 12.94 -8.12 -12.02
CA THR A 319 13.98 -8.75 -11.22
C THR A 319 13.41 -9.45 -10.00
N ARG A 320 12.55 -8.75 -9.25
CA ARG A 320 11.93 -9.25 -8.01
C ARG A 320 10.67 -10.09 -8.27
N ILE A 321 10.06 -9.95 -9.44
CA ILE A 321 8.78 -10.56 -9.83
C ILE A 321 7.70 -10.21 -8.78
N ASP A 322 7.65 -8.92 -8.46
CA ASP A 322 6.70 -8.34 -7.51
C ASP A 322 5.91 -7.20 -8.15
N TYR A 323 4.78 -6.87 -7.52
CA TYR A 323 3.94 -5.74 -7.88
C TYR A 323 3.34 -5.13 -6.61
N GLY A 324 3.06 -3.84 -6.62
CA GLY A 324 2.38 -3.17 -5.51
C GLY A 324 1.99 -1.74 -5.85
N THR A 325 1.63 -0.99 -4.82
CA THR A 325 1.02 0.35 -4.94
C THR A 325 1.93 1.40 -5.59
N GLY A 326 3.25 1.20 -5.62
CA GLY A 326 4.18 2.04 -6.37
C GLY A 326 4.03 1.90 -7.89
N HIS A 327 3.83 0.66 -8.37
CA HIS A 327 3.59 0.38 -9.79
C HIS A 327 2.19 0.87 -10.20
N GLU A 328 1.19 0.70 -9.34
CA GLU A 328 -0.14 1.30 -9.54
C GLU A 328 -0.05 2.83 -9.66
N MET A 329 0.72 3.47 -8.76
CA MET A 329 0.97 4.92 -8.79
C MET A 329 1.65 5.34 -10.10
N ALA A 330 2.62 4.58 -10.60
CA ALA A 330 3.27 4.86 -11.88
C ALA A 330 2.28 4.88 -13.05
N PHE A 331 1.29 3.97 -13.06
CA PHE A 331 0.24 3.98 -14.08
C PHE A 331 -0.67 5.20 -13.97
N VAL A 332 -1.04 5.58 -12.75
CA VAL A 332 -1.84 6.81 -12.53
C VAL A 332 -1.05 8.07 -12.92
N MET A 333 0.27 8.09 -12.69
CA MET A 333 1.16 9.16 -13.17
C MET A 333 1.25 9.19 -14.69
N PHE A 334 1.36 8.03 -15.35
CA PHE A 334 1.30 7.94 -16.81
C PHE A 334 0.00 8.51 -17.37
N LEU A 335 -1.15 8.15 -16.78
CA LEU A 335 -2.44 8.71 -17.15
C LEU A 335 -2.47 10.22 -16.94
N TYR A 336 -2.00 10.71 -15.79
CA TYR A 336 -1.88 12.14 -15.52
C TYR A 336 -1.04 12.88 -16.60
N CYS A 337 0.11 12.32 -16.96
CA CYS A 337 0.98 12.88 -17.99
C CYS A 337 0.28 13.00 -19.35
N LEU A 338 -0.59 12.06 -19.72
CA LEU A 338 -1.40 12.16 -20.95
C LEU A 338 -2.37 13.36 -20.93
N PHE A 339 -2.93 13.71 -19.78
CA PHE A 339 -3.71 14.95 -19.65
C PHE A 339 -2.82 16.19 -19.71
N ARG A 340 -1.64 16.11 -19.09
CA ARG A 340 -0.71 17.25 -19.06
C ARG A 340 -0.12 17.60 -20.41
N VAL A 341 0.06 16.64 -21.30
CA VAL A 341 0.49 16.91 -22.68
C VAL A 341 -0.68 17.22 -23.61
N GLY A 342 -1.92 17.23 -23.11
CA GLY A 342 -3.12 17.52 -23.90
C GLY A 342 -3.60 16.38 -24.79
N ALA A 343 -3.00 15.19 -24.72
CA ALA A 343 -3.45 14.00 -25.45
C ALA A 343 -4.82 13.52 -24.95
N LEU A 344 -5.06 13.65 -23.64
CA LEU A 344 -6.37 13.52 -23.01
C LEU A 344 -6.84 14.87 -22.47
N GLN A 345 -8.15 15.08 -22.44
CA GLN A 345 -8.79 16.33 -22.03
C GLN A 345 -9.87 16.05 -20.99
N THR A 346 -10.34 17.08 -20.29
CA THR A 346 -11.33 16.99 -19.20
C THR A 346 -12.56 16.14 -19.55
N GLU A 347 -13.03 16.17 -20.80
CA GLU A 347 -14.16 15.33 -21.24
C GLU A 347 -13.86 13.83 -21.24
N HIS A 348 -12.59 13.42 -21.35
CA HIS A 348 -12.15 12.02 -21.36
C HIS A 348 -11.97 11.42 -19.96
N GLN A 349 -12.09 12.20 -18.87
CA GLN A 349 -11.82 11.74 -17.51
C GLN A 349 -12.58 10.47 -17.12
N LEU A 350 -13.88 10.42 -17.43
CA LEU A 350 -14.71 9.24 -17.11
C LEU A 350 -14.28 8.01 -17.89
N HIS A 351 -13.94 8.15 -19.17
CA HIS A 351 -13.46 7.03 -19.97
C HIS A 351 -12.13 6.49 -19.42
N THR A 352 -11.21 7.39 -19.05
CA THR A 352 -9.94 6.99 -18.44
C THR A 352 -10.14 6.17 -17.15
N ILE A 353 -11.00 6.62 -16.24
CA ILE A 353 -11.15 5.97 -14.92
C ILE A 353 -12.08 4.76 -14.95
N LEU A 354 -13.14 4.80 -15.76
CA LEU A 354 -14.23 3.82 -15.73
C LEU A 354 -14.18 2.84 -16.91
N THR A 355 -13.22 3.01 -17.82
CA THR A 355 -12.99 2.09 -18.95
C THR A 355 -11.51 1.66 -19.04
N VAL A 356 -10.57 2.61 -19.08
CA VAL A 356 -9.13 2.27 -19.22
C VAL A 356 -8.55 1.69 -17.93
N PHE A 357 -8.78 2.33 -16.78
CA PHE A 357 -8.22 1.85 -15.52
C PHE A 357 -8.75 0.47 -15.07
N PRO A 358 -10.05 0.13 -15.21
CA PRO A 358 -10.53 -1.24 -14.95
C PRO A 358 -9.87 -2.25 -15.87
N ARG A 359 -9.65 -1.91 -17.15
CA ARG A 359 -8.92 -2.77 -18.08
C ARG A 359 -7.47 -2.97 -17.63
N TYR A 360 -6.80 -1.94 -17.14
CA TYR A 360 -5.47 -2.04 -16.54
C TYR A 360 -5.46 -3.02 -15.34
N LEU A 361 -6.44 -2.91 -14.44
CA LEU A 361 -6.56 -3.82 -13.29
C LEU A 361 -6.74 -5.28 -13.73
N GLU A 362 -7.49 -5.54 -14.80
CA GLU A 362 -7.64 -6.89 -15.37
C GLU A 362 -6.29 -7.45 -15.84
N VAL A 363 -5.49 -6.66 -16.55
CA VAL A 363 -4.14 -7.06 -16.99
C VAL A 363 -3.25 -7.34 -15.78
N CYS A 364 -3.23 -6.44 -14.79
CA CYS A 364 -2.44 -6.62 -13.57
C CYS A 364 -2.83 -7.90 -12.81
N ARG A 365 -4.13 -8.18 -12.65
CA ARG A 365 -4.61 -9.40 -11.99
C ARG A 365 -4.18 -10.65 -12.74
N ARG A 366 -4.23 -10.64 -14.08
CA ARG A 366 -3.73 -11.75 -14.89
C ARG A 366 -2.23 -11.94 -14.74
N LEU A 367 -1.44 -10.88 -14.73
CA LEU A 367 0.01 -10.96 -14.47
C LEU A 367 0.28 -11.55 -13.08
N GLN A 368 -0.40 -11.03 -12.05
CA GLN A 368 -0.27 -11.47 -10.66
C GLN A 368 -0.56 -12.96 -10.51
N VAL A 369 -1.64 -13.46 -11.10
CA VAL A 369 -2.03 -14.87 -11.04
C VAL A 369 -1.14 -15.75 -11.90
N THR A 370 -0.93 -15.38 -13.17
CA THR A 370 -0.22 -16.22 -14.16
C THR A 370 1.25 -16.38 -13.78
N TYR A 371 1.89 -15.28 -13.37
CA TYR A 371 3.31 -15.29 -13.02
C TYR A 371 3.57 -15.32 -11.51
N ARG A 372 2.53 -15.51 -10.68
CA ARG A 372 2.63 -15.66 -9.22
C ARG A 372 3.43 -14.53 -8.55
N PHE A 373 3.02 -13.29 -8.80
CA PHE A 373 3.72 -12.13 -8.24
C PHE A 373 3.71 -12.13 -6.72
N GLU A 374 4.81 -11.69 -6.13
CA GLU A 374 4.87 -11.36 -4.72
C GLU A 374 4.32 -9.93 -4.48
N PRO A 375 3.64 -9.68 -3.35
CA PRO A 375 3.27 -8.32 -2.94
C PRO A 375 4.51 -7.46 -2.65
N ALA A 376 4.68 -6.36 -3.39
CA ALA A 376 5.75 -5.41 -3.16
C ALA A 376 5.43 -4.54 -1.92
N GLY A 377 6.34 -4.55 -0.94
CA GLY A 377 6.14 -3.86 0.33
C GLY A 377 5.37 -4.72 1.33
N SER A 378 6.06 -5.63 2.00
CA SER A 378 5.47 -6.59 2.95
C SER A 378 4.84 -5.89 4.15
N ARG A 379 3.51 -5.80 4.19
CA ARG A 379 2.75 -5.44 5.40
C ARG A 379 1.76 -6.52 5.83
N GLY A 380 1.62 -7.59 5.05
CA GLY A 380 0.74 -8.71 5.34
C GLY A 380 -0.67 -8.24 5.68
N VAL A 381 -1.21 -8.74 6.80
CA VAL A 381 -2.57 -8.45 7.29
C VAL A 381 -2.79 -6.96 7.62
N TRP A 382 -1.72 -6.17 7.74
CA TRP A 382 -1.79 -4.73 8.01
C TRP A 382 -1.94 -3.87 6.74
N ALA A 383 -1.78 -4.46 5.56
CA ALA A 383 -2.06 -3.78 4.30
C ALA A 383 -3.58 -3.62 4.09
N LEU A 384 -3.97 -2.62 3.30
CA LEU A 384 -5.35 -2.52 2.82
C LEU A 384 -5.68 -3.70 1.89
N ASP A 385 -4.77 -3.96 0.95
CA ASP A 385 -4.78 -5.03 -0.04
C ASP A 385 -3.33 -5.37 -0.39
N ASP A 386 -3.10 -6.55 -0.96
CA ASP A 386 -1.75 -7.02 -1.30
C ASP A 386 -1.12 -6.21 -2.43
N PHE A 387 -1.93 -5.69 -3.37
CA PHE A 387 -1.42 -5.11 -4.61
C PHE A 387 -1.91 -3.69 -4.89
N GLN A 388 -3.19 -3.40 -4.64
CA GLN A 388 -3.86 -2.19 -5.15
C GLN A 388 -4.33 -1.26 -4.03
N PHE A 389 -4.48 0.03 -4.34
CA PHE A 389 -5.08 1.01 -3.41
C PHE A 389 -6.05 1.93 -4.14
N VAL A 390 -5.66 2.48 -5.28
CA VAL A 390 -6.44 3.43 -6.07
C VAL A 390 -7.86 2.94 -6.45
N PRO A 391 -8.13 1.67 -6.81
CA PRO A 391 -9.50 1.22 -7.07
C PRO A 391 -10.40 1.24 -5.83
N PHE A 392 -9.85 1.18 -4.62
CA PHE A 392 -10.65 1.37 -3.40
C PHE A 392 -11.03 2.85 -3.20
N ILE A 393 -10.16 3.78 -3.62
CA ILE A 393 -10.47 5.22 -3.63
C ILE A 393 -11.58 5.49 -4.64
N TRP A 394 -11.33 5.24 -5.92
CA TRP A 394 -12.30 5.57 -6.97
C TRP A 394 -13.56 4.72 -6.88
N GLY A 395 -13.44 3.43 -6.55
CA GLY A 395 -14.57 2.53 -6.37
C GLY A 395 -15.46 2.88 -5.18
N SER A 396 -14.91 3.37 -4.07
CA SER A 396 -15.75 3.89 -2.98
C SER A 396 -16.49 5.17 -3.37
N SER A 397 -15.90 6.02 -4.23
CA SER A 397 -16.59 7.20 -4.77
C SER A 397 -17.76 6.83 -5.70
N GLN A 398 -17.58 5.81 -6.55
CA GLN A 398 -18.66 5.26 -7.39
C GLN A 398 -19.89 4.90 -6.54
N MET A 399 -19.70 4.35 -5.33
CA MET A 399 -20.77 3.95 -4.42
C MET A 399 -21.48 5.12 -3.72
N VAL A 400 -20.87 6.31 -3.66
CA VAL A 400 -21.46 7.46 -2.97
C VAL A 400 -22.74 7.91 -3.69
N GLY A 401 -23.85 7.88 -2.95
CA GLY A 401 -25.16 8.33 -3.44
C GLY A 401 -25.95 7.29 -4.23
N GLN A 402 -25.42 6.08 -4.45
CA GLN A 402 -26.18 5.02 -5.14
C GLN A 402 -27.18 4.30 -4.22
N GLY A 403 -26.85 4.12 -2.94
CA GLY A 403 -27.72 3.53 -1.93
C GLY A 403 -28.06 2.04 -2.08
N ARG A 404 -27.47 1.34 -3.06
CA ARG A 404 -27.79 -0.08 -3.37
C ARG A 404 -27.12 -1.10 -2.46
N ILE A 405 -25.88 -0.82 -2.05
CA ILE A 405 -25.06 -1.70 -1.20
C ILE A 405 -24.56 -0.83 -0.06
N SER A 406 -24.75 -1.26 1.18
CA SER A 406 -24.18 -0.59 2.36
C SER A 406 -22.75 -1.07 2.63
N PRO A 407 -21.90 -0.28 3.31
CA PRO A 407 -20.53 -0.65 3.64
C PRO A 407 -20.36 -2.03 4.28
N ASP A 408 -21.25 -2.43 5.19
CA ASP A 408 -21.18 -3.70 5.91
C ASP A 408 -21.39 -4.93 5.00
N GLN A 409 -21.89 -4.72 3.78
CA GLN A 409 -22.20 -5.79 2.83
C GLN A 409 -21.04 -6.12 1.88
N PHE A 410 -20.08 -5.21 1.65
CA PHE A 410 -19.02 -5.51 0.68
C PHE A 410 -18.15 -6.72 1.04
N PRO A 411 -17.94 -7.13 2.32
CA PRO A 411 -17.20 -8.35 2.64
C PRO A 411 -17.87 -9.64 2.15
N ASP A 412 -19.18 -9.62 1.87
CA ASP A 412 -19.92 -10.79 1.38
C ASP A 412 -19.47 -11.14 -0.06
N PRO A 413 -19.00 -12.38 -0.31
CA PRO A 413 -18.52 -12.81 -1.62
C PRO A 413 -19.59 -12.71 -2.73
N GLU A 414 -20.87 -12.91 -2.42
CA GLU A 414 -21.97 -12.81 -3.39
C GLU A 414 -22.28 -11.35 -3.74
N VAL A 415 -22.14 -10.44 -2.78
CA VAL A 415 -22.27 -8.99 -3.03
C VAL A 415 -21.09 -8.50 -3.88
N ALA A 416 -19.88 -8.90 -3.52
CA ALA A 416 -18.67 -8.55 -4.26
C ALA A 416 -18.74 -9.08 -5.71
N SER A 417 -19.09 -10.35 -5.90
CA SER A 417 -19.22 -11.00 -7.21
C SER A 417 -20.23 -10.29 -8.11
N ARG A 418 -21.45 -10.03 -7.60
CA ARG A 418 -22.51 -9.35 -8.38
C ARG A 418 -22.14 -7.92 -8.77
N GLY A 419 -21.41 -7.21 -7.92
CA GLY A 419 -21.00 -5.82 -8.18
C GLY A 419 -19.67 -5.66 -8.91
N ALA A 420 -18.89 -6.73 -9.10
CA ALA A 420 -17.51 -6.68 -9.59
C ALA A 420 -17.35 -6.09 -11.00
N ARG A 421 -18.39 -6.20 -11.84
CA ARG A 421 -18.40 -5.63 -13.20
C ARG A 421 -18.67 -4.13 -13.22
N GLU A 422 -19.47 -3.61 -12.29
CA GLU A 422 -19.93 -2.23 -12.29
C GLU A 422 -19.09 -1.31 -11.38
N ASN A 423 -18.36 -1.88 -10.41
CA ASN A 423 -17.68 -1.12 -9.37
C ASN A 423 -16.27 -1.65 -9.10
N MET A 424 -15.26 -0.76 -9.15
CA MET A 424 -13.86 -1.14 -8.94
C MET A 424 -13.56 -1.65 -7.53
N PHE A 425 -14.23 -1.10 -6.49
CA PHE A 425 -14.05 -1.55 -5.11
C PHE A 425 -14.50 -3.00 -4.98
N LEU A 426 -15.73 -3.30 -5.41
CA LEU A 426 -16.29 -4.65 -5.37
C LEU A 426 -15.52 -5.62 -6.27
N SER A 427 -14.98 -5.14 -7.39
CA SER A 427 -14.07 -5.89 -8.26
C SER A 427 -12.82 -6.35 -7.50
N CYS A 428 -12.22 -5.49 -6.68
CA CYS A 428 -11.09 -5.85 -5.84
C CYS A 428 -11.48 -6.83 -4.73
N ILE A 429 -12.62 -6.63 -4.05
CA ILE A 429 -13.08 -7.58 -3.03
C ILE A 429 -13.35 -8.96 -3.64
N HIS A 430 -13.93 -9.00 -4.84
CA HIS A 430 -14.15 -10.25 -5.55
C HIS A 430 -12.83 -10.97 -5.87
N PHE A 431 -11.80 -10.22 -6.31
CA PHE A 431 -10.47 -10.79 -6.56
C PHE A 431 -9.81 -11.31 -5.28
N ILE A 432 -9.97 -10.62 -4.15
CA ILE A 432 -9.47 -11.10 -2.84
C ILE A 432 -10.08 -12.46 -2.49
N HIS A 433 -11.39 -12.63 -2.66
CA HIS A 433 -12.08 -13.91 -2.41
C HIS A 433 -11.64 -15.05 -3.34
N GLN A 434 -11.10 -14.73 -4.51
CA GLN A 434 -10.52 -15.74 -5.42
C GLN A 434 -9.11 -16.16 -4.99
N GLY A 435 -8.32 -15.24 -4.43
CA GLY A 435 -6.92 -15.48 -4.07
C GLY A 435 -6.69 -15.92 -2.62
N LYS A 436 -7.61 -15.62 -1.71
CA LYS A 436 -7.46 -15.89 -0.27
C LYS A 436 -8.57 -16.80 0.22
N SER A 437 -8.22 -17.75 1.08
CA SER A 437 -9.14 -18.69 1.72
C SER A 437 -9.32 -18.37 3.20
N GLY A 438 -10.46 -18.75 3.76
CA GLY A 438 -10.81 -18.52 5.16
C GLY A 438 -11.68 -17.29 5.37
N PRO A 439 -11.98 -16.94 6.63
CA PRO A 439 -12.82 -15.79 6.95
C PRO A 439 -12.19 -14.47 6.51
N PHE A 440 -12.99 -13.60 5.89
CA PHE A 440 -12.54 -12.29 5.41
C PHE A 440 -11.90 -11.42 6.50
N SER A 441 -12.40 -11.51 7.73
CA SER A 441 -11.86 -10.81 8.90
C SER A 441 -10.44 -11.22 9.30
N GLU A 442 -10.00 -12.43 8.89
CA GLU A 442 -8.68 -12.96 9.22
C GLU A 442 -7.64 -12.57 8.18
N HIS A 443 -7.97 -12.70 6.89
CA HIS A 443 -7.00 -12.45 5.81
C HIS A 443 -7.06 -11.02 5.24
N SER A 444 -8.11 -10.26 5.54
CA SER A 444 -8.36 -8.89 5.04
C SER A 444 -8.91 -7.99 6.15
N ASN A 445 -8.26 -8.02 7.32
CA ASN A 445 -8.71 -7.36 8.55
C ASN A 445 -8.95 -5.84 8.40
N GLN A 446 -8.08 -5.12 7.68
CA GLN A 446 -8.27 -3.68 7.45
C GLN A 446 -9.57 -3.39 6.69
N LEU A 447 -9.81 -4.10 5.58
CA LEU A 447 -11.06 -4.00 4.83
C LEU A 447 -12.25 -4.43 5.68
N TRP A 448 -12.11 -5.47 6.50
CA TRP A 448 -13.16 -5.87 7.44
C TRP A 448 -13.52 -4.75 8.41
N ASN A 449 -12.54 -4.07 9.01
CA ASN A 449 -12.82 -2.95 9.93
C ASN A 449 -13.47 -1.77 9.20
N ILE A 450 -13.09 -1.53 7.94
CA ILE A 450 -13.64 -0.47 7.09
C ILE A 450 -15.11 -0.73 6.74
N SER A 451 -15.55 -1.99 6.69
CA SER A 451 -16.97 -2.34 6.44
C SER A 451 -17.89 -1.80 7.54
N GLY A 452 -17.37 -1.59 8.76
CA GLY A 452 -18.09 -0.98 9.88
C GLY A 452 -18.27 0.55 9.77
N ALA A 453 -17.80 1.18 8.69
CA ALA A 453 -17.97 2.62 8.50
C ALA A 453 -19.44 3.00 8.20
N GLN A 454 -19.87 4.16 8.69
CA GLN A 454 -21.26 4.62 8.60
C GLN A 454 -21.76 4.89 7.16
N SER A 455 -20.86 5.18 6.21
CA SER A 455 -21.22 5.49 4.83
C SER A 455 -20.05 5.36 3.86
N TRP A 456 -20.36 5.17 2.58
CA TRP A 456 -19.36 5.21 1.50
C TRP A 456 -18.64 6.55 1.39
N THR A 457 -19.28 7.67 1.75
CA THR A 457 -18.62 8.98 1.80
C THR A 457 -17.48 8.97 2.82
N LYS A 458 -17.71 8.37 4.00
CA LYS A 458 -16.69 8.25 5.05
C LYS A 458 -15.58 7.28 4.66
N ILE A 459 -15.92 6.17 4.00
CA ILE A 459 -14.92 5.27 3.42
C ILE A 459 -14.05 6.04 2.43
N ASN A 460 -14.63 6.74 1.47
CA ASN A 460 -13.89 7.47 0.44
C ASN A 460 -12.96 8.55 1.03
N GLU A 461 -13.45 9.35 1.97
CA GLU A 461 -12.63 10.33 2.71
C GLU A 461 -11.47 9.67 3.47
N GLY A 462 -11.73 8.52 4.11
CA GLY A 462 -10.73 7.72 4.80
C GLY A 462 -9.67 7.15 3.86
N MET A 463 -10.09 6.60 2.71
CA MET A 463 -9.19 6.03 1.70
C MET A 463 -8.22 7.07 1.16
N ILE A 464 -8.68 8.29 0.87
CA ILE A 464 -7.78 9.36 0.40
C ILE A 464 -6.75 9.74 1.47
N LYS A 465 -7.15 9.79 2.75
CA LYS A 465 -6.21 10.08 3.85
C LYS A 465 -5.20 8.95 4.02
N MET A 466 -5.68 7.71 4.08
CA MET A 466 -4.84 6.53 4.21
C MET A 466 -3.87 6.40 3.03
N TYR A 467 -4.28 6.74 1.80
CA TYR A 467 -3.39 6.73 0.64
C TYR A 467 -2.25 7.74 0.75
N LYS A 468 -2.54 8.94 1.26
CA LYS A 468 -1.51 9.94 1.53
C LYS A 468 -0.48 9.44 2.54
N ASP A 469 -0.92 8.76 3.59
CA ASP A 469 -0.06 8.36 4.69
C ASP A 469 0.67 7.03 4.42
N GLU A 470 0.00 6.08 3.76
CA GLU A 470 0.46 4.70 3.59
C GLU A 470 1.08 4.39 2.23
N VAL A 471 0.92 5.29 1.25
CA VAL A 471 1.53 5.17 -0.08
C VAL A 471 2.38 6.40 -0.37
N MET A 472 1.78 7.58 -0.48
CA MET A 472 2.51 8.81 -0.86
C MET A 472 3.46 9.33 0.23
N GLY A 473 3.25 8.94 1.49
CA GLY A 473 4.07 9.34 2.64
C GLY A 473 5.11 8.29 3.04
N LYS A 474 5.23 7.18 2.29
CA LYS A 474 6.08 6.05 2.65
C LYS A 474 7.27 5.96 1.73
N TRP A 475 8.45 6.16 2.30
CA TRP A 475 9.71 6.09 1.60
C TRP A 475 9.90 4.84 0.73
N PRO A 476 9.61 3.60 1.22
CA PRO A 476 9.82 2.41 0.42
C PRO A 476 9.03 2.39 -0.90
N VAL A 477 7.93 3.15 -0.95
CA VAL A 477 7.13 3.33 -2.17
C VAL A 477 7.70 4.47 -3.01
N ILE A 478 7.83 5.66 -2.42
CA ILE A 478 8.13 6.88 -3.19
C ILE A 478 9.55 6.94 -3.73
N GLN A 479 10.50 6.19 -3.15
CA GLN A 479 11.90 6.13 -3.62
C GLN A 479 12.02 5.57 -5.05
N HIS A 480 10.98 4.90 -5.55
CA HIS A 480 10.96 4.33 -6.89
C HIS A 480 10.31 5.25 -7.93
N VAL A 481 9.72 6.37 -7.53
CA VAL A 481 9.05 7.32 -8.43
C VAL A 481 10.06 8.04 -9.33
N PHE A 482 9.68 8.18 -10.61
CA PHE A 482 10.44 8.90 -11.62
C PHE A 482 10.02 10.36 -11.71
N PHE A 483 10.99 11.26 -11.89
CA PHE A 483 10.76 12.71 -11.96
C PHE A 483 11.39 13.29 -13.22
N GLY A 484 10.54 13.88 -14.06
CA GLY A 484 10.91 14.54 -15.30
C GLY A 484 10.61 16.04 -15.27
N THR A 485 10.10 16.55 -16.39
CA THR A 485 9.69 17.94 -16.58
C THR A 485 8.18 18.15 -16.40
N LEU A 486 7.39 17.09 -16.56
CA LEU A 486 5.94 17.05 -16.33
C LEU A 486 5.59 16.89 -14.85
N LEU A 487 6.38 16.09 -14.13
CA LEU A 487 6.28 15.84 -12.70
C LEU A 487 7.61 16.22 -12.04
N THR A 488 7.69 17.47 -11.56
CA THR A 488 8.93 18.04 -11.02
C THR A 488 8.98 18.00 -9.49
N LEU A 489 10.21 17.94 -8.94
CA LEU A 489 10.46 18.09 -7.50
C LEU A 489 10.54 19.56 -7.07
N GLU A 490 10.25 20.49 -7.97
CA GLU A 490 10.22 21.91 -7.62
C GLU A 490 9.11 22.18 -6.60
N PRO A 491 9.30 23.12 -5.66
CA PRO A 491 8.26 23.46 -4.71
C PRO A 491 6.97 23.86 -5.42
N ALA A 492 5.82 23.38 -4.92
CA ALA A 492 4.53 23.77 -5.47
C ALA A 492 4.34 25.29 -5.38
N LYS A 493 3.94 25.93 -6.49
CA LYS A 493 3.61 27.36 -6.52
C LYS A 493 2.42 27.59 -5.57
N LYS A 494 2.61 28.48 -4.59
CA LYS A 494 1.60 28.82 -3.58
C LYS A 494 0.39 29.52 -4.16
#